data_AF-A0A4V1ZVH3-F1
#
_entry.id   AF-A0A4V1ZVH3-F1
#
_cell.length_a   1.000
_cell.length_b   1.000
_cell.length_c   1.000
_cell.angle_alpha   90.00
_cell.angle_beta   90.00
_cell.angle_gamma   90.00
#
_symmetry.space_group_name_H-M   'P 1'
#
loop_
_entity.id
_entity.type
_entity.pdbx_description
1 polymer ?
#
loop_
_entity_poly.entity_id
_entity_poly.type
_entity_poly.pdbx_seq_one_letter_code
_entity_poly.pdbx_strand_id
1 'polypeptide(L)'
;YALYIRPVMYATDPYLGVRASDSYTFALLTTPTGPYYSKALRVKIETEYTRADDGGVGYAKTAGNYARSLYPFAEAMKDGFDQLIWTDAASHEYIEEAGTANLIFVIDGKLVTPSVRSTVLDGVTRDTIIHLAKKADIEVEERRVSVKEIIEGIENGKLTDAFAAGTAATVTPIGEIGYLGKSYTLPDASTRIVSAGIAKTLNDIRYGVIPDEYGWNWVL
;
A
#
# COMPACT_ATOMS: atom_id res chain seq x y z
N TYR A 1 4.13 11.49 -16.49
CA TYR A 1 3.22 10.57 -17.20
C TYR A 1 3.94 9.26 -17.42
N ALA A 2 3.25 8.13 -17.36
CA ALA A 2 3.82 6.80 -17.56
C ALA A 2 2.92 5.96 -18.47
N LEU A 3 3.43 4.85 -19.01
CA LEU A 3 2.61 3.81 -19.63
C LEU A 3 2.45 2.69 -18.61
N TYR A 4 1.24 2.52 -18.08
CA TYR A 4 0.96 1.44 -17.14
C TYR A 4 0.78 0.13 -17.91
N ILE A 5 1.53 -0.90 -17.53
CA ILE A 5 1.46 -2.24 -18.10
C ILE A 5 0.66 -3.14 -17.15
N ARG A 6 -0.42 -3.75 -17.66
CA ARG A 6 -1.31 -4.65 -16.93
C ARG A 6 -1.28 -6.04 -17.57
N PRO A 7 -0.35 -6.92 -17.15
CA PRO A 7 -0.44 -8.33 -17.46
C PRO A 7 -1.67 -8.92 -16.77
N VAL A 8 -2.43 -9.76 -17.49
CA VAL A 8 -3.58 -10.47 -16.95
C VAL A 8 -3.56 -11.91 -17.45
N MET A 9 -3.92 -12.84 -16.56
CA MET A 9 -4.12 -14.24 -16.88
C MET A 9 -5.46 -14.70 -16.31
N TYR A 10 -6.23 -15.44 -17.09
CA TYR A 10 -7.54 -15.96 -16.68
C TYR A 10 -7.81 -17.33 -17.30
N ALA A 11 -8.57 -18.15 -16.56
CA ALA A 11 -9.03 -19.47 -17.01
C ALA A 11 -10.05 -19.34 -18.15
N THR A 12 -9.99 -20.27 -19.10
CA THR A 12 -10.84 -20.25 -20.32
C THR A 12 -11.41 -21.61 -20.69
N ASP A 13 -11.33 -22.61 -19.81
CA ASP A 13 -11.90 -23.92 -20.11
C ASP A 13 -13.43 -23.89 -20.17
N PRO A 14 -14.06 -24.58 -21.14
CA PRO A 14 -15.51 -24.61 -21.29
C PRO A 14 -16.15 -25.64 -20.35
N TYR A 15 -15.72 -25.67 -19.08
CA TYR A 15 -16.15 -26.64 -18.09
C TYR A 15 -16.84 -25.93 -16.91
N LEU A 16 -18.02 -26.44 -16.50
CA LEU A 16 -18.82 -25.79 -15.45
C LEU A 16 -18.44 -26.20 -14.03
N GLY A 17 -17.82 -27.36 -13.83
CA GLY A 17 -17.47 -27.86 -12.50
C GLY A 17 -16.28 -27.11 -11.90
N VAL A 18 -16.22 -27.04 -10.57
CA VAL A 18 -15.14 -26.34 -9.85
C VAL A 18 -13.87 -27.19 -9.86
N ARG A 19 -12.87 -26.76 -10.62
CA ARG A 19 -11.53 -27.36 -10.69
C ARG A 19 -10.50 -26.33 -11.15
N ALA A 20 -9.22 -26.66 -11.05
CA ALA A 20 -8.19 -25.95 -11.78
C ALA A 20 -8.42 -26.12 -13.30
N SER A 21 -8.28 -25.03 -14.04
CA SER A 21 -8.47 -25.01 -15.49
C SER A 21 -7.28 -25.68 -16.19
N ASP A 22 -7.52 -26.32 -17.33
CA ASP A 22 -6.45 -26.84 -18.19
C ASP A 22 -6.02 -25.82 -19.27
N SER A 23 -6.80 -24.73 -19.44
CA SER A 23 -6.55 -23.73 -20.47
C SER A 23 -6.65 -22.31 -19.89
N TYR A 24 -5.64 -21.50 -20.18
CA TYR A 24 -5.55 -20.13 -19.72
C TYR A 24 -5.21 -19.21 -20.88
N THR A 25 -5.72 -17.98 -20.82
CA THR A 25 -5.30 -16.89 -21.70
C THR A 25 -4.45 -15.92 -20.90
N PHE A 26 -3.28 -15.57 -21.45
CA PHE A 26 -2.46 -14.45 -21.00
C PHE A 26 -2.61 -13.29 -21.98
N ALA A 27 -2.83 -12.08 -21.45
CA ALA A 27 -2.91 -10.86 -22.24
C ALA A 27 -2.14 -9.72 -21.57
N LEU A 28 -1.64 -8.79 -22.39
CA LEU A 28 -0.98 -7.57 -21.95
C LEU A 28 -1.82 -6.36 -22.35
N LEU A 29 -2.29 -5.60 -21.37
CA LEU A 29 -2.99 -4.35 -21.60
C LEU A 29 -2.07 -3.18 -21.23
N THR A 30 -2.13 -2.10 -21.99
CA THR A 30 -1.35 -0.89 -21.70
C THR A 30 -2.24 0.34 -21.69
N THR A 31 -1.99 1.28 -20.78
CA THR A 31 -2.79 2.52 -20.69
C THR A 31 -1.88 3.67 -20.26
N PRO A 32 -1.90 4.83 -20.93
CA PRO A 32 -1.18 6.00 -20.47
C PRO A 32 -1.79 6.51 -19.15
N THR A 33 -0.96 6.88 -18.19
CA THR A 33 -1.39 7.33 -16.86
C THR A 33 -0.78 8.67 -16.47
N GLY A 34 -1.59 9.47 -15.77
CA GLY A 34 -1.20 10.69 -15.07
C GLY A 34 -1.04 10.46 -13.56
N PRO A 35 -0.92 11.55 -12.78
CA PRO A 35 -0.93 11.49 -11.32
C PRO A 35 -2.20 10.81 -10.80
N TYR A 36 -2.05 9.92 -9.81
CA TYR A 36 -3.17 9.13 -9.28
C TYR A 36 -3.94 9.88 -8.17
N TYR A 37 -3.22 10.51 -7.24
CA TYR A 37 -3.77 11.36 -6.20
C TYR A 37 -3.15 12.75 -6.26
N SER A 38 -3.95 13.79 -6.00
CA SER A 38 -3.53 15.19 -6.01
C SER A 38 -3.40 15.81 -4.61
N LYS A 39 -3.78 15.08 -3.56
CA LYS A 39 -3.77 15.50 -2.15
C LYS A 39 -3.33 14.34 -1.25
N ALA A 40 -2.95 14.68 -0.01
CA ALA A 40 -2.80 13.67 1.03
C ALA A 40 -4.13 12.97 1.32
N LEU A 41 -4.08 11.66 1.55
CA LEU A 41 -5.26 10.83 1.76
C LEU A 41 -5.85 11.02 3.16
N ARG A 42 -7.18 11.05 3.23
CA ARG A 42 -7.91 10.72 4.45
C ARG A 42 -8.23 9.23 4.42
N VAL A 43 -7.77 8.45 5.38
CA VAL A 43 -7.96 7.00 5.41
C VAL A 43 -8.71 6.56 6.65
N LYS A 44 -9.50 5.49 6.58
CA LYS A 44 -10.25 4.95 7.72
C LYS A 44 -9.76 3.56 8.08
N ILE A 45 -9.41 3.34 9.34
CA ILE A 45 -9.10 2.00 9.86
C ILE A 45 -10.38 1.17 9.84
N GLU A 46 -10.34 0.07 9.12
CA GLU A 46 -11.43 -0.89 9.00
C GLU A 46 -11.50 -1.79 10.23
N THR A 47 -12.72 -2.03 10.74
CA THR A 47 -12.97 -2.75 12.00
C THR A 47 -14.02 -3.87 11.87
N GLU A 48 -14.60 -4.05 10.68
CA GLU A 48 -15.63 -5.05 10.40
C GLU A 48 -15.24 -5.91 9.19
N TYR A 49 -14.79 -5.28 8.10
CA TYR A 49 -14.48 -5.99 6.87
C TYR A 49 -13.01 -6.38 6.76
N THR A 50 -12.76 -7.52 6.13
CA THR A 50 -11.40 -8.07 6.01
C THR A 50 -11.02 -8.19 4.54
N ARG A 51 -9.79 -7.78 4.21
CA ARG A 51 -9.23 -7.89 2.86
C ARG A 51 -8.70 -9.29 2.59
N ALA A 52 -8.07 -9.88 3.59
CA ALA A 52 -7.42 -11.18 3.52
C ALA A 52 -7.45 -11.84 4.91
N ASP A 53 -7.13 -13.12 4.93
CA ASP A 53 -7.18 -13.99 6.09
C ASP A 53 -5.96 -14.93 6.10
N ASP A 54 -5.52 -15.35 7.28
CA ASP A 54 -4.39 -16.27 7.42
C ASP A 54 -4.71 -17.62 6.78
N GLY A 55 -3.78 -18.12 5.94
CA GLY A 55 -4.02 -19.30 5.09
C GLY A 55 -4.77 -19.00 3.79
N GLY A 56 -5.27 -17.78 3.61
CA GLY A 56 -5.91 -17.32 2.38
C GLY A 56 -4.92 -16.93 1.28
N VAL A 57 -5.44 -16.26 0.25
CA VAL A 57 -4.67 -15.86 -0.95
C VAL A 57 -4.37 -14.36 -0.98
N GLY A 58 -4.35 -13.70 0.18
CA GLY A 58 -4.15 -12.25 0.30
C GLY A 58 -2.84 -11.74 -0.29
N TYR A 59 -1.79 -12.58 -0.22
CA TYR A 59 -0.46 -12.33 -0.77
C TYR A 59 -0.44 -12.31 -2.30
N ALA A 60 -1.45 -12.90 -2.96
CA ALA A 60 -1.52 -13.01 -4.41
C ALA A 60 -2.33 -11.86 -5.02
N LYS A 61 -1.90 -11.38 -6.20
CA LYS A 61 -2.58 -10.31 -6.93
C LYS A 61 -3.75 -10.84 -7.76
N THR A 62 -4.79 -11.34 -7.09
CA THR A 62 -5.96 -11.99 -7.72
C THR A 62 -7.19 -11.10 -7.71
N ALA A 63 -8.05 -11.22 -8.73
CA ALA A 63 -9.27 -10.40 -8.84
C ALA A 63 -10.23 -10.55 -7.64
N GLY A 64 -10.29 -11.75 -7.03
CA GLY A 64 -11.16 -12.01 -5.88
C GLY A 64 -10.84 -11.11 -4.68
N ASN A 65 -9.54 -10.86 -4.42
CA ASN A 65 -9.10 -9.97 -3.34
C ASN A 65 -9.56 -8.51 -3.56
N TYR A 66 -9.66 -8.06 -4.82
CA TYR A 66 -10.16 -6.73 -5.15
C TYR A 66 -11.69 -6.68 -5.09
N ALA A 67 -12.39 -7.72 -5.57
CA ALA A 67 -13.85 -7.73 -5.61
C ALA A 67 -14.47 -7.60 -4.20
N ARG A 68 -13.92 -8.30 -3.21
CA ARG A 68 -14.39 -8.22 -1.81
C ARG A 68 -14.14 -6.86 -1.16
N SER A 69 -13.19 -6.08 -1.67
CA SER A 69 -12.83 -4.77 -1.10
C SER A 69 -13.73 -3.63 -1.58
N LEU A 70 -14.54 -3.83 -2.61
CA LEU A 70 -15.31 -2.76 -3.26
C LEU A 70 -16.44 -2.22 -2.38
N TYR A 71 -17.19 -3.09 -1.71
CA TYR A 71 -18.31 -2.67 -0.87
C TYR A 71 -17.84 -1.86 0.36
N PRO A 72 -16.88 -2.35 1.18
CA PRO A 72 -16.39 -1.59 2.33
C PRO A 72 -15.76 -0.25 1.92
N PHE A 73 -15.02 -0.25 0.80
CA PHE A 73 -14.48 0.98 0.25
C PHE A 73 -15.58 1.99 -0.13
N ALA A 74 -16.67 1.53 -0.73
CA ALA A 74 -17.81 2.38 -1.06
C ALA A 74 -18.49 2.97 0.19
N GLU A 75 -18.52 2.25 1.31
CA GLU A 75 -18.99 2.79 2.58
C GLU A 75 -18.05 3.85 3.15
N ALA A 76 -16.74 3.59 3.16
CA ALA A 76 -15.75 4.57 3.61
C ALA A 76 -15.78 5.88 2.79
N MET A 77 -16.05 5.80 1.48
CA MET A 77 -16.22 6.98 0.64
C MET A 77 -17.45 7.81 1.01
N LYS A 78 -18.56 7.19 1.44
CA LYS A 78 -19.75 7.91 1.93
C LYS A 78 -19.44 8.69 3.21
N ASP A 79 -18.52 8.17 4.03
CA ASP A 79 -18.02 8.82 5.24
C ASP A 79 -16.95 9.90 4.95
N GLY A 80 -16.59 10.11 3.67
CA GLY A 80 -15.65 11.14 3.24
C GLY A 80 -14.18 10.74 3.31
N PHE A 81 -13.87 9.45 3.44
CA PHE A 81 -12.52 8.92 3.37
C PHE A 81 -12.14 8.55 1.92
N ASP A 82 -10.86 8.72 1.60
CA ASP A 82 -10.29 8.45 0.28
C ASP A 82 -9.86 6.98 0.12
N GLN A 83 -9.56 6.26 1.22
CA GLN A 83 -9.20 4.82 1.26
C GLN A 83 -9.47 4.18 2.64
N LEU A 84 -9.41 2.85 2.71
CA LEU A 84 -9.39 2.08 3.95
C LEU A 84 -7.95 1.69 4.35
N ILE A 85 -7.65 1.67 5.65
CA ILE A 85 -6.56 0.87 6.21
C ILE A 85 -7.16 -0.48 6.61
N TRP A 86 -6.70 -1.54 5.97
CA TRP A 86 -7.07 -2.91 6.29
C TRP A 86 -6.36 -3.38 7.55
N THR A 87 -7.07 -4.16 8.35
CA THR A 87 -6.57 -4.80 9.55
C THR A 87 -6.73 -6.32 9.46
N ASP A 88 -6.03 -7.05 10.32
CA ASP A 88 -6.06 -8.51 10.35
C ASP A 88 -7.47 -9.04 10.60
N ALA A 89 -7.79 -10.16 9.94
CA ALA A 89 -9.13 -10.72 10.00
C ALA A 89 -9.55 -11.29 11.36
N ALA A 90 -8.59 -11.62 12.23
CA ALA A 90 -8.89 -12.30 13.48
C ALA A 90 -9.36 -11.34 14.57
N SER A 91 -8.74 -10.17 14.65
CA SER A 91 -8.91 -9.23 15.77
C SER A 91 -9.18 -7.78 15.35
N HIS A 92 -8.87 -7.41 14.09
CA HIS A 92 -8.84 -6.02 13.64
C HIS A 92 -7.90 -5.13 14.48
N GLU A 93 -6.93 -5.71 15.19
CA GLU A 93 -6.00 -4.99 16.05
C GLU A 93 -4.68 -4.65 15.35
N TYR A 94 -4.39 -5.27 14.21
CA TYR A 94 -3.12 -5.12 13.50
C TYR A 94 -3.33 -4.67 12.07
N ILE A 95 -2.57 -3.66 11.68
CA ILE A 95 -2.62 -3.04 10.35
C ILE A 95 -1.90 -3.90 9.31
N GLU A 96 -2.46 -3.95 8.10
CA GLU A 96 -1.93 -4.71 6.97
C GLU A 96 -1.58 -3.81 5.76
N GLU A 97 -2.57 -3.17 5.14
CA GLU A 97 -2.41 -2.41 3.89
C GLU A 97 -3.34 -1.19 3.86
N ALA A 98 -3.09 -0.24 2.96
CA ALA A 98 -3.97 0.89 2.67
C ALA A 98 -4.60 0.73 1.28
N GLY A 99 -5.88 0.37 1.23
CA GLY A 99 -6.60 0.14 -0.01
C GLY A 99 -6.00 -1.02 -0.82
N THR A 100 -5.17 -0.69 -1.80
CA THR A 100 -4.48 -1.65 -2.69
C THR A 100 -2.97 -1.47 -2.72
N ALA A 101 -2.45 -0.77 -1.71
CA ALA A 101 -1.05 -0.39 -1.54
C ALA A 101 -0.56 -0.80 -0.15
N ASN A 102 0.75 -1.06 -0.05
CA ASN A 102 1.37 -1.27 1.25
C ASN A 102 1.35 0.03 2.06
N LEU A 103 1.44 -0.09 3.38
CA LEU A 103 1.42 1.04 4.30
C LEU A 103 2.74 1.16 5.06
N ILE A 104 3.25 2.38 5.17
CA ILE A 104 4.49 2.71 5.86
C ILE A 104 4.24 3.86 6.82
N PHE A 105 4.86 3.78 7.99
CA PHE A 105 4.84 4.79 9.04
C PHE A 105 6.26 5.23 9.39
N VAL A 106 6.40 6.44 9.91
CA VAL A 106 7.63 6.89 10.58
C VAL A 106 7.29 7.15 12.04
N ILE A 107 7.83 6.33 12.93
CA ILE A 107 7.55 6.35 14.37
C ILE A 107 8.89 6.47 15.10
N ASP A 108 9.05 7.49 15.94
CA ASP A 108 10.31 7.79 16.65
C ASP A 108 11.53 7.84 15.69
N GLY A 109 11.33 8.34 14.47
CA GLY A 109 12.35 8.45 13.43
C GLY A 109 12.67 7.16 12.67
N LYS A 110 12.04 6.04 13.03
CA LYS A 110 12.20 4.75 12.35
C LYS A 110 11.13 4.54 11.29
N LEU A 111 11.48 3.90 10.19
CA LEU A 111 10.51 3.44 9.19
C LEU A 111 9.92 2.11 9.63
N VAL A 112 8.61 2.09 9.87
CA VAL A 112 7.87 0.91 10.33
C VAL A 112 6.84 0.51 9.28
N THR A 113 6.79 -0.76 8.90
CA THR A 113 5.80 -1.27 7.95
C THR A 113 5.35 -2.69 8.31
N PRO A 114 4.08 -3.06 8.06
CA PRO A 114 3.62 -4.43 8.18
C PRO A 114 4.54 -5.42 7.45
N SER A 115 4.98 -6.47 8.15
CA SER A 115 5.77 -7.56 7.58
C SER A 115 4.97 -8.32 6.51
N VAL A 116 5.62 -8.77 5.44
CA VAL A 116 5.00 -9.65 4.43
C VAL A 116 4.49 -10.94 5.07
N ARG A 117 3.25 -11.32 4.75
CA ARG A 117 2.50 -12.46 5.31
C ARG A 117 1.51 -12.99 4.27
N SER A 118 0.76 -14.06 4.60
CA SER A 118 -0.38 -14.53 3.78
C SER A 118 -1.41 -13.43 3.49
N THR A 119 -1.47 -12.40 4.34
CA THR A 119 -2.43 -11.31 4.29
C THR A 119 -1.83 -9.96 3.88
N VAL A 120 -0.53 -9.87 3.64
CA VAL A 120 0.13 -8.62 3.20
C VAL A 120 0.90 -8.91 1.92
N LEU A 121 0.53 -8.26 0.83
CA LEU A 121 1.15 -8.45 -0.47
C LEU A 121 2.60 -7.94 -0.46
N ASP A 122 3.52 -8.73 -1.02
CA ASP A 122 4.93 -8.37 -1.17
C ASP A 122 5.13 -7.36 -2.31
N GLY A 123 4.85 -6.09 -2.01
CA GLY A 123 4.83 -5.04 -3.02
C GLY A 123 6.23 -4.57 -3.38
N VAL A 124 6.53 -4.55 -4.69
CA VAL A 124 7.81 -4.06 -5.23
C VAL A 124 8.16 -2.66 -4.74
N THR A 125 7.17 -1.74 -4.72
CA THR A 125 7.42 -0.36 -4.26
C THR A 125 7.75 -0.29 -2.77
N ARG A 126 7.14 -1.14 -1.93
CA ARG A 126 7.47 -1.26 -0.50
C ARG A 126 8.91 -1.74 -0.34
N ASP A 127 9.28 -2.82 -1.04
CA ASP A 127 10.64 -3.36 -1.00
C ASP A 127 11.69 -2.32 -1.43
N THR A 128 11.43 -1.60 -2.52
CA THR A 128 12.27 -0.50 -2.99
C THR A 128 12.43 0.60 -1.93
N ILE A 129 11.33 1.01 -1.27
CA ILE A 129 11.34 2.03 -0.22
C ILE A 129 12.19 1.58 0.98
N ILE A 130 12.07 0.31 1.38
CA ILE A 130 12.87 -0.26 2.48
C ILE A 130 14.37 -0.21 2.13
N HIS A 131 14.75 -0.57 0.90
CA HIS A 131 16.13 -0.49 0.44
C HIS A 131 16.66 0.96 0.47
N LEU A 132 15.88 1.92 -0.04
CA LEU A 132 16.26 3.33 -0.04
C LEU A 132 16.36 3.92 1.37
N ALA A 133 15.47 3.52 2.28
CA ALA A 133 15.52 3.95 3.68
C ALA A 133 16.78 3.44 4.38
N LYS A 134 17.12 2.16 4.21
CA LYS A 134 18.37 1.58 4.75
C LYS A 134 19.61 2.28 4.21
N LYS A 135 19.63 2.62 2.91
CA LYS A 135 20.73 3.37 2.28
C LYS A 135 20.86 4.80 2.84
N ALA A 136 19.76 5.38 3.31
CA ALA A 136 19.72 6.69 3.94
C ALA A 136 19.94 6.65 5.47
N ASP A 137 20.46 5.53 6.00
CA ASP A 137 20.70 5.30 7.42
C ASP A 137 19.45 5.45 8.31
N ILE A 138 18.27 5.21 7.75
CA ILE A 138 17.01 5.15 8.49
C ILE A 138 16.81 3.72 8.97
N GLU A 139 16.60 3.55 10.29
CA GLU A 139 16.28 2.24 10.85
C GLU A 139 14.93 1.74 10.31
N VAL A 140 14.88 0.49 9.87
CA VAL A 140 13.68 -0.13 9.31
C VAL A 140 13.20 -1.30 10.17
N GLU A 141 11.93 -1.28 10.54
CA GLU A 141 11.25 -2.35 11.26
C GLU A 141 10.13 -2.95 10.40
N GLU A 142 10.31 -4.20 9.97
CA GLU A 142 9.28 -5.00 9.30
C GLU A 142 8.63 -5.95 10.30
N ARG A 143 7.47 -5.57 10.83
CA ARG A 143 6.80 -6.32 11.92
C ARG A 143 5.29 -6.15 11.84
N ARG A 144 4.54 -6.81 12.73
CA ARG A 144 3.12 -6.44 12.93
C ARG A 144 3.06 -5.05 13.56
N VAL A 145 2.13 -4.24 13.07
CA VAL A 145 1.89 -2.87 13.54
C VAL A 145 0.51 -2.84 14.14
N SER A 146 0.38 -2.54 15.44
CA SER A 146 -0.93 -2.50 16.07
C SER A 146 -1.64 -1.18 15.80
N VAL A 147 -2.97 -1.22 15.68
CA VAL A 147 -3.82 -0.03 15.62
C VAL A 147 -3.56 0.85 16.84
N LYS A 148 -3.45 0.24 18.02
CA LYS A 148 -3.14 0.93 19.28
C LYS A 148 -1.86 1.76 19.19
N GLU A 149 -0.76 1.15 18.72
CA GLU A 149 0.53 1.84 18.55
C GLU A 149 0.43 3.04 17.60
N ILE A 150 -0.34 2.91 16.51
CA ILE A 150 -0.56 4.03 15.58
C ILE A 150 -1.33 5.15 16.25
N ILE A 151 -2.44 4.86 16.92
CA ILE A 151 -3.25 5.88 17.59
C ILE A 151 -2.46 6.58 18.69
N GLU A 152 -1.81 5.82 19.57
CA GLU A 152 -0.96 6.36 20.63
C GLU A 152 0.19 7.18 20.05
N GLY A 153 0.83 6.70 18.98
CA GLY A 153 1.90 7.39 18.26
C GLY A 153 1.48 8.73 17.68
N ILE A 154 0.23 8.86 17.20
CA ILE A 154 -0.29 10.15 16.73
C ILE A 154 -0.53 11.08 17.93
N GLU A 155 -1.20 10.58 18.97
CA GLU A 155 -1.58 11.38 20.15
C GLU A 155 -0.37 11.91 20.92
N ASN A 156 0.72 11.14 21.00
CA ASN A 156 1.95 11.55 21.67
C ASN A 156 3.00 12.20 20.73
N GLY A 157 2.67 12.36 19.45
CA GLY A 157 3.51 13.03 18.45
C GLY A 157 4.72 12.22 17.96
N LYS A 158 4.82 10.93 18.30
CA LYS A 158 5.91 10.05 17.84
C LYS A 158 5.75 9.60 16.40
N LEU A 159 4.50 9.47 15.93
CA LEU A 159 4.21 9.16 14.53
C LEU A 159 4.23 10.46 13.72
N THR A 160 5.30 10.66 12.97
CA THR A 160 5.58 11.92 12.25
C THR A 160 5.29 11.83 10.75
N ASP A 161 5.17 10.62 10.21
CA ASP A 161 4.84 10.38 8.82
C ASP A 161 4.03 9.10 8.65
N ALA A 162 3.17 9.07 7.63
CA ALA A 162 2.50 7.89 7.15
C ALA A 162 2.17 8.05 5.67
N PHE A 163 2.38 7.00 4.88
CA PHE A 163 2.15 7.02 3.45
C PHE A 163 1.86 5.62 2.89
N ALA A 164 1.03 5.58 1.86
CA ALA A 164 0.78 4.38 1.06
C ALA A 164 1.86 4.24 -0.03
N ALA A 165 2.26 3.00 -0.31
CA ALA A 165 3.26 2.66 -1.32
C ALA A 165 2.74 1.64 -2.34
N GLY A 166 2.79 2.00 -3.61
CA GLY A 166 2.39 1.09 -4.69
C GLY A 166 2.62 1.65 -6.08
N THR A 167 2.66 0.79 -7.10
CA THR A 167 3.07 1.15 -8.47
C THR A 167 2.28 2.34 -9.06
N ALA A 168 0.98 2.43 -8.80
CA ALA A 168 0.12 3.44 -9.42
C ALA A 168 0.43 4.87 -8.94
N ALA A 169 0.70 5.04 -7.65
CA ALA A 169 0.88 6.35 -7.02
C ALA A 169 2.27 6.55 -6.39
N THR A 170 3.14 5.54 -6.49
CA THR A 170 4.49 5.47 -5.90
C THR A 170 4.45 5.66 -4.38
N VAL A 171 4.57 6.88 -3.89
CA VAL A 171 4.45 7.27 -2.48
C VAL A 171 3.30 8.26 -2.38
N THR A 172 2.26 7.91 -1.62
CA THR A 172 1.10 8.79 -1.39
C THR A 172 0.97 9.12 0.09
N PRO A 173 1.14 10.38 0.49
CA PRO A 173 1.05 10.78 1.89
C PRO A 173 -0.36 10.60 2.44
N ILE A 174 -0.46 10.19 3.70
CA ILE A 174 -1.70 10.16 4.47
C ILE A 174 -1.71 11.40 5.37
N GLY A 175 -2.77 12.19 5.29
CA GLY A 175 -2.95 13.41 6.08
C GLY A 175 -3.84 13.22 7.30
N GLU A 176 -4.78 12.28 7.23
CA GLU A 176 -5.73 12.01 8.31
C GLU A 176 -6.04 10.51 8.39
N ILE A 177 -6.10 9.98 9.61
CA ILE A 177 -6.49 8.60 9.91
C ILE A 177 -7.77 8.64 10.75
N GLY A 178 -8.85 8.03 10.28
CA GLY A 178 -10.10 7.85 11.01
C GLY A 178 -10.13 6.51 11.74
N TYR A 179 -10.53 6.52 13.01
CA TYR A 179 -10.71 5.31 13.82
C TYR A 179 -11.80 5.50 14.86
N LEU A 180 -12.77 4.57 14.90
CA LEU A 180 -13.89 4.55 15.85
C LEU A 180 -14.62 5.91 15.98
N GLY A 181 -14.92 6.54 14.84
CA GLY A 181 -15.63 7.81 14.77
C GLY A 181 -14.80 9.06 15.12
N LYS A 182 -13.50 8.91 15.40
CA LYS A 182 -12.56 10.01 15.59
C LYS A 182 -11.63 10.15 14.39
N SER A 183 -11.25 11.39 14.05
CA SER A 183 -10.24 11.69 13.05
C SER A 183 -8.95 12.16 13.73
N TYR A 184 -7.83 11.59 13.31
CA TYR A 184 -6.50 11.90 13.80
C TYR A 184 -5.68 12.52 12.65
N THR A 185 -5.38 13.81 12.77
CA THR A 185 -4.60 14.55 11.75
C THR A 185 -3.11 14.35 11.96
N LEU A 186 -2.39 14.06 10.88
CA LEU A 186 -0.94 13.94 10.87
C LEU A 186 -0.28 15.28 10.53
N PRO A 187 1.03 15.47 10.84
CA PRO A 187 1.77 16.66 10.41
C PRO A 187 1.63 16.94 8.91
N ASP A 188 1.71 18.19 8.48
CA ASP A 188 1.56 18.53 7.06
C ASP A 188 2.56 17.74 6.20
N ALA A 189 2.05 17.03 5.19
CA ALA A 189 2.83 16.24 4.24
C ALA A 189 3.95 17.06 3.58
N SER A 190 3.77 18.38 3.39
CA SER A 190 4.78 19.26 2.82
C SER A 190 6.04 19.40 3.68
N THR A 191 5.95 19.11 4.98
CA THR A 191 7.04 19.25 5.96
C THR A 191 7.79 17.94 6.22
N ARG A 192 7.33 16.82 5.65
CA ARG A 192 7.83 15.48 6.00
C ARG A 192 9.05 15.12 5.16
N ILE A 193 10.19 14.96 5.84
CA ILE A 193 11.49 14.77 5.18
C ILE A 193 11.65 13.34 4.65
N VAL A 194 11.21 12.34 5.42
CA VAL A 194 11.46 10.92 5.11
C VAL A 194 10.70 10.48 3.85
N SER A 195 9.37 10.61 3.82
CA SER A 195 8.58 10.22 2.64
C SER A 195 8.95 11.05 1.41
N ALA A 196 9.15 12.36 1.54
CA ALA A 196 9.51 13.23 0.43
C ALA A 196 10.90 12.90 -0.14
N GLY A 197 11.89 12.66 0.71
CA GLY A 197 13.24 12.26 0.31
C GLY A 197 13.25 10.93 -0.44
N ILE A 198 12.57 9.91 0.11
CA ILE A 198 12.46 8.60 -0.52
C ILE A 198 11.71 8.70 -1.86
N ALA A 199 10.59 9.43 -1.91
CA ALA A 199 9.83 9.63 -3.13
C ALA A 199 10.65 10.33 -4.22
N LYS A 200 11.44 11.34 -3.84
CA LYS A 200 12.35 12.04 -4.76
C LYS A 200 13.40 11.08 -5.31
N THR A 201 14.14 10.40 -4.45
CA THR A 201 15.20 9.46 -4.88
C THR A 201 14.65 8.36 -5.78
N LEU A 202 13.51 7.75 -5.42
CA LEU A 202 12.87 6.73 -6.24
C LEU A 202 12.48 7.27 -7.62
N ASN A 203 11.91 8.46 -7.69
CA ASN A 203 11.55 9.07 -8.97
C ASN A 203 12.79 9.45 -9.79
N ASP A 204 13.82 9.99 -9.16
CA ASP A 204 15.07 10.34 -9.85
C ASP A 204 15.73 9.10 -10.47
N ILE A 205 15.70 7.94 -9.78
CA ILE A 205 16.12 6.65 -10.35
C ILE A 205 15.22 6.28 -11.53
N ARG A 206 13.89 6.20 -11.32
CA ARG A 206 12.93 5.75 -12.35
C ARG A 206 12.95 6.58 -13.64
N TYR A 207 13.22 7.88 -13.53
CA TYR A 207 13.31 8.78 -14.68
C TYR A 207 14.73 8.92 -15.23
N GLY A 208 15.72 8.20 -14.68
CA GLY A 208 17.11 8.25 -15.12
C GLY A 208 17.80 9.60 -14.85
N VAL A 209 17.32 10.36 -13.88
CA VAL A 209 17.94 11.62 -13.43
C VAL A 209 19.22 11.35 -12.65
N ILE A 210 19.24 10.26 -11.87
CA ILE A 210 20.43 9.76 -11.18
C ILE A 210 20.71 8.31 -11.60
N PRO A 211 21.96 7.83 -11.45
CA PRO A 211 22.29 6.44 -11.75
C PRO A 211 21.44 5.46 -10.94
N ASP A 212 21.00 4.40 -11.61
CA ASP A 212 20.38 3.26 -10.97
C ASP A 212 21.47 2.27 -10.53
N GLU A 213 21.98 2.45 -9.31
CA GLU A 213 23.01 1.58 -8.72
C GLU A 213 22.49 0.16 -8.42
N TYR A 214 21.17 -0.06 -8.47
CA TYR A 214 20.51 -1.31 -8.09
C TYR A 214 20.07 -2.15 -9.29
N GLY A 215 20.08 -1.59 -10.50
CA GLY A 215 19.63 -2.27 -11.71
C GLY A 215 18.12 -2.54 -11.72
N TRP A 216 17.31 -1.68 -11.11
CA TRP A 216 15.84 -1.76 -11.11
C TRP A 216 15.20 -1.33 -12.44
N ASN A 217 15.82 -0.41 -13.16
CA ASN A 217 15.36 0.05 -14.45
C ASN A 217 15.78 -0.93 -15.55
N TRP A 218 14.79 -1.35 -16.33
CA TRP A 218 15.02 -2.04 -17.59
C TRP A 218 14.73 -1.08 -18.75
N VAL A 219 15.73 -0.81 -19.59
CA VAL A 219 15.54 0.00 -20.80
C VAL A 219 14.96 -0.90 -21.89
N LEU A 220 13.72 -0.64 -22.25
CA LEU A 220 12.97 -1.33 -23.31
C LEU A 220 13.27 -0.74 -24.69
#